data_AF-A0A7V0P4A0-F1
#
_entry.id   AF-A0A7V0P4A0-F1
#
_cell.length_a   1.000
_cell.length_b   1.000
_cell.length_c   1.000
_cell.angle_alpha   90.00
_cell.angle_beta   90.00
_cell.angle_gamma   90.00
#
_symmetry.space_group_name_H-M   'P 1'
#
loop_
_entity.id
_entity.type
_entity.pdbx_description
1 polymer ?
#
loop_
_entity_poly.entity_id
_entity_poly.type
_entity_poly.pdbx_seq_one_letter_code
_entity_poly.pdbx_strand_id
1 'polypeptide(L)'
;MPDQKTSKFLVMNISISHQKRPYIPYIVPFVLYAICIYIPSLFNVSQGLIYPVKTVLVAASLIWFWDVYRDEIRFSFSWLAVISGVFVFLIWVFLEGLYPQIGHSEFNPYDYSSGLYAILLIAFRLMGASLVIPIMEELFWRSFALRFVIRSDFKSVPLGQFSW
;
A
#
# COMPACT_ATOMS: atom_id res chain seq x y z
N MET A 1 18.40 16.94 26.89
CA MET A 1 17.48 17.70 26.03
C MET A 1 18.06 17.73 24.63
N PRO A 2 17.62 16.87 23.69
CA PRO A 2 18.17 16.86 22.34
C PRO A 2 17.72 18.11 21.56
N ASP A 3 18.68 18.68 20.85
CA ASP A 3 18.73 20.01 20.27
C ASP A 3 17.77 20.17 19.07
N GLN A 4 16.90 21.19 19.12
CA GLN A 4 15.92 21.51 18.06
C GLN A 4 16.57 21.83 16.70
N LYS A 5 17.87 22.17 16.70
CA LYS A 5 18.63 22.47 15.50
C LYS A 5 18.96 21.22 14.69
N THR A 6 19.20 20.09 15.36
CA THR A 6 19.56 18.81 14.71
C THR A 6 18.35 18.15 14.05
N SER A 7 17.15 18.27 14.64
CA SER A 7 15.91 17.77 14.02
C SER A 7 15.55 18.54 12.75
N LYS A 8 15.69 19.86 12.75
CA LYS A 8 15.43 20.70 11.57
C LYS A 8 16.42 20.43 10.42
N PHE A 9 17.69 20.22 10.73
CA PHE A 9 18.70 19.84 9.73
C PHE A 9 18.45 18.46 9.13
N LEU A 10 18.02 17.48 9.94
CA LEU A 10 17.64 16.15 9.44
C LEU A 10 16.42 16.22 8.51
N VAL A 11 15.36 16.94 8.90
CA VAL A 11 14.16 17.13 8.08
C VAL A 11 14.48 17.85 6.77
N MET A 12 15.35 18.87 6.82
CA MET A 12 15.76 19.62 5.63
C MET A 12 16.65 18.81 4.68
N ASN A 13 17.55 17.96 5.19
CA ASN A 13 18.34 17.04 4.35
C ASN A 13 17.48 15.93 3.72
N ILE A 14 16.47 15.43 4.43
CA ILE A 14 15.51 14.47 3.86
C ILE A 14 14.76 15.12 2.69
N SER A 15 14.29 16.37 2.86
CA SER A 15 13.59 17.13 1.82
C SER A 15 14.47 17.42 0.58
N ILE A 16 15.75 17.75 0.78
CA ILE A 16 16.69 17.99 -0.33
C ILE A 16 17.06 16.68 -1.06
N SER A 17 17.11 15.54 -0.37
CA SER A 17 17.37 14.24 -1.02
C SER A 17 16.23 13.82 -1.98
N HIS A 18 14.98 14.20 -1.66
CA HIS A 18 13.80 13.90 -2.48
C HIS A 18 13.80 14.61 -3.85
N GLN A 19 14.50 15.73 -3.97
CA GLN A 19 14.67 16.44 -5.24
C GLN A 19 15.55 15.67 -6.23
N LYS A 20 16.54 14.88 -5.77
CA LYS A 20 17.47 14.16 -6.66
C LYS A 20 16.91 12.83 -7.19
N ARG A 21 15.95 12.19 -6.53
CA ARG A 21 15.35 10.91 -6.95
C ARG A 21 13.85 10.88 -6.62
N PRO A 22 13.00 11.52 -7.45
CA PRO A 22 11.59 11.71 -7.16
C PRO A 22 10.76 10.41 -7.08
N TYR A 23 11.28 9.29 -7.59
CA TYR A 23 10.58 7.99 -7.64
C TYR A 23 10.66 7.17 -6.34
N ILE A 24 11.60 7.46 -5.43
CA ILE A 24 11.83 6.66 -4.20
C ILE A 24 10.57 6.54 -3.34
N PRO A 25 9.83 7.64 -3.06
CA PRO A 25 8.63 7.57 -2.23
C PRO A 25 7.62 6.54 -2.74
N TYR A 26 7.42 6.46 -4.05
CA TYR A 26 6.41 5.58 -4.66
C TYR A 26 6.83 4.10 -4.67
N ILE A 27 8.11 3.82 -4.91
CA ILE A 27 8.60 2.44 -5.04
C ILE A 27 8.82 1.79 -3.67
N VAL A 28 9.27 2.55 -2.67
CA VAL A 28 9.67 2.00 -1.36
C VAL A 28 8.52 1.26 -0.65
N PRO A 29 7.31 1.83 -0.47
CA PRO A 29 6.18 1.15 0.15
C PRO A 29 5.81 -0.16 -0.59
N PHE A 30 5.84 -0.13 -1.92
CA PHE A 30 5.51 -1.28 -2.77
C PHE A 30 6.52 -2.41 -2.62
N VAL A 31 7.82 -2.08 -2.68
CA VAL A 31 8.90 -3.05 -2.51
C VAL A 31 8.92 -3.60 -1.08
N LEU A 32 8.72 -2.75 -0.08
CA LEU A 32 8.60 -3.20 1.32
C LEU A 32 7.44 -4.17 1.50
N TYR A 33 6.29 -3.88 0.91
CA TYR A 33 5.14 -4.77 0.94
C TYR A 33 5.45 -6.13 0.28
N ALA A 34 6.05 -6.13 -0.92
CA ALA A 34 6.44 -7.36 -1.62
C ALA A 34 7.43 -8.19 -0.79
N ILE A 35 8.46 -7.56 -0.24
CA ILE A 35 9.44 -8.18 0.65
C ILE A 35 8.73 -8.84 1.86
N CYS A 36 7.80 -8.14 2.49
CA CYS A 36 7.05 -8.67 3.62
C CYS A 36 6.10 -9.82 3.27
N ILE A 37 5.70 -9.99 2.01
CA ILE A 37 4.92 -11.16 1.56
C ILE A 37 5.84 -12.35 1.30
N TYR A 38 6.93 -12.14 0.57
CA TYR A 38 7.76 -13.24 0.05
C TYR A 38 8.84 -13.71 1.01
N ILE A 39 9.39 -12.85 1.87
CA ILE A 39 10.45 -13.27 2.80
C ILE A 39 9.93 -14.26 3.86
N PRO A 40 8.80 -14.00 4.54
CA PRO A 40 8.42 -14.85 5.65
C PRO A 40 8.02 -16.28 5.24
N SER A 41 7.58 -16.49 4.00
CA SER A 41 7.33 -17.82 3.44
C SER A 41 8.61 -18.64 3.26
N LEU A 42 9.78 -17.99 3.15
CA LEU A 42 11.07 -18.67 3.07
C LEU A 42 11.62 -19.10 4.45
N PHE A 43 11.22 -18.39 5.52
CA PHE A 43 11.74 -18.61 6.88
C PHE A 43 10.75 -19.28 7.84
N ASN A 44 9.61 -19.75 7.32
CA ASN A 44 8.55 -20.42 8.07
C ASN A 44 8.11 -19.65 9.34
N VAL A 45 8.11 -18.31 9.24
CA VAL A 45 7.77 -17.41 10.35
C VAL A 45 6.26 -17.46 10.60
N SER A 46 5.84 -17.33 11.86
CA SER A 46 4.43 -17.40 12.23
C SER A 46 3.58 -16.34 11.51
N GLN A 47 2.62 -16.80 10.72
CA GLN A 47 1.71 -15.96 9.92
C GLN A 47 1.01 -14.88 10.78
N GLY A 48 0.68 -15.21 12.03
CA GLY A 48 0.03 -14.28 12.97
C GLY A 48 0.80 -12.98 13.23
N LEU A 49 2.14 -12.99 13.26
CA LEU A 49 2.94 -11.78 13.51
C LEU A 49 3.27 -11.01 12.22
N ILE A 50 3.34 -11.71 11.09
CA ILE A 50 3.70 -11.09 9.80
C ILE A 50 2.64 -10.10 9.34
N TYR A 51 1.34 -10.42 9.51
CA TYR A 51 0.24 -9.55 9.08
C TYR A 51 0.25 -8.16 9.75
N PRO A 52 0.29 -8.03 11.08
CA PRO A 52 0.34 -6.70 11.71
C PRO A 52 1.66 -5.99 11.40
N VAL A 53 2.80 -6.71 11.41
CA VAL A 53 4.11 -6.10 11.13
C VAL A 53 4.17 -5.50 9.74
N LYS A 54 3.74 -6.24 8.70
CA LYS A 54 3.75 -5.71 7.32
C LYS A 54 2.82 -4.51 7.17
N THR A 55 1.62 -4.57 7.77
CA THR A 55 0.64 -3.46 7.70
C THR A 55 1.21 -2.21 8.35
N VAL A 56 1.78 -2.32 9.55
CA VAL A 56 2.37 -1.19 10.28
C VAL A 56 3.59 -0.65 9.53
N LEU A 57 4.44 -1.51 8.99
CA LEU A 57 5.65 -1.10 8.28
C LEU A 57 5.32 -0.33 7.00
N VAL A 58 4.39 -0.84 6.19
CA VAL A 58 3.94 -0.16 4.97
C VAL A 58 3.20 1.14 5.32
N ALA A 59 2.30 1.12 6.31
CA ALA A 59 1.62 2.32 6.76
C ALA A 59 2.59 3.40 7.26
N ALA A 60 3.60 3.02 8.05
CA ALA A 60 4.64 3.94 8.52
C ALA A 60 5.44 4.53 7.35
N SER A 61 5.76 3.73 6.34
CA SER A 61 6.44 4.22 5.13
C SER A 61 5.59 5.23 4.36
N LEU A 62 4.28 5.00 4.24
CA LEU A 62 3.35 5.94 3.61
C LEU A 62 3.22 7.25 4.40
N ILE A 63 3.12 7.18 5.73
CA ILE A 63 3.03 8.36 6.60
C ILE A 63 4.32 9.19 6.53
N TRP A 64 5.48 8.55 6.47
CA TRP A 64 6.75 9.25 6.35
C TRP A 64 6.85 10.03 5.03
N PHE A 65 6.37 9.45 3.94
CA PHE A 65 6.37 10.09 2.62
C PHE A 65 5.12 10.93 2.32
N TRP A 66 4.24 11.14 3.31
CA TRP A 66 2.93 11.78 3.12
C TRP A 66 3.00 13.17 2.50
N ASP A 67 4.04 13.94 2.82
CA ASP A 67 4.24 15.30 2.30
C ASP A 67 4.34 15.34 0.77
N VAL A 68 4.85 14.27 0.14
CA VAL A 68 4.97 14.17 -1.32
C VAL A 68 3.62 13.90 -1.99
N TYR A 69 2.72 13.17 -1.32
CA TYR A 69 1.46 12.71 -1.91
C TYR A 69 0.30 13.67 -1.65
N ARG A 70 0.39 14.52 -0.63
CA ARG A 70 -0.71 15.40 -0.20
C ARG A 70 -1.27 16.23 -1.34
N ASP A 71 -0.42 16.72 -2.24
CA ASP A 71 -0.83 17.58 -3.36
C ASP A 71 -1.45 16.79 -4.53
N GLU A 72 -1.21 15.47 -4.59
CA GLU A 72 -1.67 14.58 -5.66
C GLU A 72 -3.01 13.88 -5.32
N ILE A 73 -3.33 13.74 -4.03
CA ILE A 73 -4.59 13.12 -3.58
C ILE A 73 -5.70 14.16 -3.62
N ARG A 74 -6.45 14.18 -4.72
CA ARG A 74 -7.70 14.94 -4.84
C ARG A 74 -8.88 14.02 -4.60
N PHE A 75 -9.64 14.27 -3.55
CA PHE A 75 -10.89 13.57 -3.29
C PHE A 75 -11.94 14.06 -4.30
N SER A 76 -12.21 13.25 -5.32
CA SER A 76 -13.38 13.41 -6.20
C SER A 76 -14.31 12.23 -6.00
N PHE A 77 -15.57 12.52 -5.72
CA PHE A 77 -16.58 11.51 -5.50
C PHE A 77 -17.41 11.34 -6.77
N SER A 78 -17.41 10.13 -7.32
CA SER A 78 -18.12 9.82 -8.55
C SER A 78 -19.02 8.61 -8.36
N TRP A 79 -20.30 8.75 -8.69
CA TRP A 79 -21.26 7.63 -8.72
C TRP A 79 -20.84 6.53 -9.68
N LEU A 80 -20.14 6.85 -10.77
CA LEU A 80 -19.61 5.83 -11.67
C LEU A 80 -18.55 4.96 -10.98
N ALA A 81 -17.72 5.52 -10.10
CA ALA A 81 -16.73 4.75 -9.34
C ALA A 81 -17.39 3.78 -8.35
N VAL A 82 -18.47 4.22 -7.69
CA VAL A 82 -19.23 3.36 -6.77
C VAL A 82 -19.92 2.22 -7.52
N ILE A 83 -20.64 2.54 -8.61
CA ILE A 83 -21.36 1.53 -9.40
C ILE A 83 -20.38 0.52 -10.02
N SER A 84 -19.26 0.99 -10.59
CA SER A 84 -18.24 0.09 -11.15
C SER A 84 -17.61 -0.80 -10.07
N GLY A 85 -17.34 -0.27 -8.88
CA GLY A 85 -16.86 -1.06 -7.74
C GLY A 85 -17.85 -2.17 -7.32
N VAL A 86 -19.14 -1.83 -7.19
CA VAL A 86 -20.20 -2.81 -6.87
C VAL A 86 -20.33 -3.86 -7.97
N PHE A 87 -20.28 -3.44 -9.23
CA PHE A 87 -20.38 -4.34 -10.38
C PHE A 87 -19.24 -5.36 -10.42
N VAL A 88 -17.99 -4.89 -10.25
CA VAL A 88 -16.81 -5.77 -10.19
C VAL A 88 -16.88 -6.71 -8.99
N PHE A 89 -17.33 -6.22 -7.83
CA PHE A 89 -17.54 -7.05 -6.64
C PHE A 89 -18.55 -8.18 -6.88
N LEU A 90 -19.70 -7.88 -7.50
CA LEU A 90 -20.71 -8.89 -7.83
C LEU A 90 -20.18 -9.92 -8.81
N ILE A 91 -19.45 -9.50 -9.84
CA ILE A 91 -18.81 -10.43 -10.78
C ILE A 91 -17.86 -11.35 -10.03
N TRP A 92 -17.00 -10.80 -9.15
CA TRP A 92 -16.00 -11.57 -8.43
C TRP A 92 -16.62 -12.64 -7.52
N VAL A 93 -17.62 -12.26 -6.73
CA VAL A 93 -18.33 -13.18 -5.81
C VAL A 93 -19.11 -14.22 -6.58
N PHE A 94 -19.76 -13.84 -7.69
CA PHE A 94 -20.53 -14.78 -8.49
C PHE A 94 -19.64 -15.78 -9.25
N LEU A 95 -18.42 -15.37 -9.60
CA LEU A 95 -17.43 -16.26 -10.21
C LEU A 95 -16.79 -17.21 -9.19
N GLU A 96 -16.86 -16.89 -7.89
CA GLU A 96 -16.29 -17.72 -6.83
C GLU A 96 -16.94 -19.11 -6.83
N GLY A 97 -16.14 -20.14 -7.09
CA GLY A 97 -16.59 -21.54 -7.19
C GLY A 97 -16.82 -22.04 -8.62
N LEU A 98 -16.75 -21.18 -9.64
CA LEU A 98 -16.82 -21.58 -11.05
C LEU A 98 -15.44 -21.89 -11.66
N TYR A 99 -14.36 -21.59 -10.95
CA TYR A 99 -12.98 -21.88 -11.38
C TYR A 99 -12.28 -22.85 -10.41
N PRO A 100 -11.31 -23.66 -10.89
CA PRO A 100 -10.50 -24.51 -10.04
C PRO A 100 -9.76 -23.65 -9.00
N GLN A 101 -10.00 -23.92 -7.72
CA GLN A 101 -9.28 -23.23 -6.64
C GLN A 101 -7.85 -23.75 -6.58
N ILE A 102 -6.88 -22.88 -6.87
CA ILE A 102 -5.45 -23.19 -6.73
C ILE A 102 -5.04 -22.78 -5.31
N GLY A 103 -4.89 -23.78 -4.44
CA GLY A 103 -4.55 -23.61 -3.03
C GLY A 103 -5.78 -23.57 -2.10
N HIS A 104 -5.55 -23.85 -0.82
CA HIS A 104 -6.56 -23.75 0.23
C HIS A 104 -6.25 -22.54 1.13
N SER A 105 -7.28 -21.87 1.65
CA SER A 105 -7.11 -20.81 2.64
C SER A 105 -6.68 -21.42 3.98
N GLU A 106 -5.37 -21.59 4.18
CA GLU A 106 -4.79 -22.23 5.38
C GLU A 106 -4.79 -21.34 6.64
N PHE A 107 -5.20 -20.07 6.54
CA PHE A 107 -5.12 -19.16 7.70
C PHE A 107 -6.45 -19.03 8.44
N ASN A 108 -6.59 -19.77 9.54
CA ASN A 108 -7.66 -19.56 10.51
C ASN A 108 -7.14 -18.70 11.68
N PRO A 109 -7.65 -17.46 11.89
CA PRO A 109 -7.23 -16.60 13.00
C PRO A 109 -7.43 -17.22 14.38
N TYR A 110 -8.40 -18.14 14.50
CA TYR A 110 -8.73 -18.83 15.74
C TYR A 110 -7.75 -19.97 16.08
N ASP A 111 -6.93 -20.41 15.13
CA ASP A 111 -5.90 -21.45 15.37
C ASP A 111 -4.67 -20.87 16.10
N TYR A 112 -4.45 -19.56 16.01
CA TYR A 112 -3.29 -18.87 16.60
C TYR A 112 -3.61 -18.16 17.93
N SER A 113 -4.87 -17.75 18.13
CA SER A 113 -5.30 -17.09 19.37
C SER A 113 -6.82 -17.14 19.53
N SER A 114 -7.31 -17.12 20.77
CA SER A 114 -8.74 -17.01 21.07
C SER A 114 -9.04 -15.67 21.78
N GLY A 115 -10.25 -15.15 21.57
CA GLY A 115 -10.71 -13.90 22.20
C GLY A 115 -10.20 -12.62 21.51
N LEU A 116 -9.76 -11.66 22.32
CA LEU A 116 -9.45 -10.28 21.87
C LEU A 116 -8.31 -10.22 20.83
N TYR A 117 -7.30 -11.09 20.96
CA TYR A 117 -6.16 -11.14 20.05
C TYR A 117 -6.54 -11.55 18.62
N ALA A 118 -7.48 -12.49 18.45
CA ALA A 118 -7.97 -12.90 17.13
C ALA A 118 -8.70 -11.74 16.43
N ILE A 119 -9.51 -11.00 17.20
CA ILE A 119 -10.23 -9.81 16.69
C ILE A 119 -9.23 -8.73 16.26
N LEU A 120 -8.16 -8.50 17.04
CA LEU A 120 -7.10 -7.56 16.66
C LEU A 120 -6.38 -7.99 15.38
N LEU A 121 -6.03 -9.28 15.24
CA LEU A 121 -5.40 -9.79 14.02
C LEU A 121 -6.29 -9.61 12.79
N ILE A 122 -7.59 -9.90 12.92
CA ILE A 122 -8.58 -9.67 11.87
C ILE A 122 -8.69 -8.18 11.55
N ALA A 123 -8.73 -7.31 12.56
CA ALA A 123 -8.82 -5.86 12.37
C ALA A 123 -7.59 -5.31 11.62
N PHE A 124 -6.37 -5.69 12.02
CA PHE A 124 -5.14 -5.30 11.33
C PHE A 124 -5.10 -5.81 9.89
N ARG A 125 -5.58 -7.04 9.66
CA ARG A 125 -5.67 -7.62 8.31
C ARG A 125 -6.67 -6.85 7.44
N LEU A 126 -7.85 -6.55 7.99
CA LEU A 126 -8.88 -5.78 7.30
C LEU A 126 -8.39 -4.38 6.96
N MET A 127 -7.84 -3.64 7.93
CA MET A 127 -7.29 -2.29 7.70
C MET A 127 -6.13 -2.30 6.70
N GLY A 128 -5.24 -3.30 6.78
CA GLY A 128 -4.15 -3.44 5.82
C GLY A 128 -4.68 -3.66 4.40
N ALA A 129 -5.63 -4.58 4.23
CA ALA A 129 -6.22 -4.94 2.94
C ALA A 129 -7.13 -3.86 2.34
N SER A 130 -7.89 -3.13 3.17
CA SER A 130 -8.88 -2.16 2.67
C SER A 130 -8.34 -0.73 2.56
N LEU A 131 -7.31 -0.38 3.33
CA LEU A 131 -6.81 0.98 3.40
C LEU A 131 -5.35 1.06 2.92
N VAL A 132 -4.45 0.35 3.60
CA VAL A 132 -3.00 0.52 3.38
C VAL A 132 -2.61 0.06 1.98
N ILE A 133 -3.04 -1.13 1.59
CA ILE A 133 -2.70 -1.72 0.29
C ILE A 133 -3.30 -0.91 -0.87
N PRO A 134 -4.62 -0.60 -0.90
CA PRO A 134 -5.19 0.17 -2.01
C PRO A 134 -4.59 1.57 -2.15
N ILE A 135 -4.29 2.25 -1.04
CA ILE A 135 -3.63 3.57 -1.09
C ILE A 135 -2.23 3.44 -1.67
N MET A 136 -1.45 2.45 -1.19
CA MET A 136 -0.11 2.19 -1.69
C MET A 136 -0.13 1.85 -3.19
N GLU A 137 -1.05 0.99 -3.62
CA GLU A 137 -1.21 0.60 -5.02
C GLU A 137 -1.60 1.79 -5.89
N GLU A 138 -2.57 2.60 -5.47
CA GLU A 138 -3.00 3.78 -6.23
C GLU A 138 -1.85 4.77 -6.43
N LEU A 139 -1.06 5.03 -5.37
CA LEU A 139 0.12 5.91 -5.48
C LEU A 139 1.19 5.30 -6.39
N PHE A 140 1.45 4.00 -6.29
CA PHE A 140 2.43 3.35 -7.15
C PHE A 140 1.98 3.35 -8.63
N TRP A 141 0.75 2.93 -8.92
CA TRP A 141 0.24 2.77 -10.27
C TRP A 141 -0.08 4.11 -10.93
N ARG A 142 -0.91 4.95 -10.28
CA ARG A 142 -1.37 6.23 -10.84
C ARG A 142 -0.26 7.27 -10.85
N SER A 143 0.37 7.47 -9.70
CA SER A 143 1.30 8.59 -9.55
C SER A 143 2.68 8.31 -10.13
N PHE A 144 3.11 7.05 -10.18
CA PHE A 144 4.44 6.68 -10.67
C PHE A 144 4.42 5.84 -11.95
N ALA A 145 3.92 4.60 -11.92
CA ALA A 145 4.13 3.61 -12.98
C ALA A 145 3.57 4.06 -14.34
N LEU A 146 2.31 4.53 -14.39
CA LEU A 146 1.69 5.02 -15.63
C LEU A 146 2.47 6.19 -16.24
N ARG A 147 2.91 7.13 -15.41
CA ARG A 147 3.65 8.33 -15.86
C ARG A 147 5.08 8.00 -16.30
N PHE A 148 5.72 7.03 -15.63
CA PHE A 148 7.05 6.56 -15.95
C PHE A 148 7.11 5.83 -17.31
N VAL A 149 6.06 5.07 -17.64
CA VAL A 149 5.93 4.43 -18.97
C VAL A 149 5.82 5.45 -20.09
N ILE A 150 5.15 6.59 -19.86
CA ILE A 150 5.04 7.67 -20.86
C ILE A 150 6.36 8.44 -20.99
N ARG A 151 6.98 8.82 -19.87
CA ARG A 151 8.22 9.59 -19.85
C ARG A 151 9.06 9.28 -18.62
N SER A 152 10.38 9.16 -18.80
CA SER A 152 11.31 8.93 -17.68
C SER A 152 11.26 10.05 -16.61
N ASP A 153 10.98 11.29 -17.02
CA ASP A 153 10.64 12.38 -16.10
C ASP A 153 9.13 12.41 -15.82
N PHE A 154 8.69 11.49 -14.98
CA PHE A 154 7.27 11.25 -14.71
C PHE A 154 6.56 12.45 -14.08
N LYS A 155 7.27 13.36 -13.39
CA LYS A 155 6.67 14.57 -12.79
C LYS A 155 6.25 15.61 -13.83
N SER A 156 6.82 15.55 -15.04
CA SER A 156 6.41 16.42 -16.15
C SER A 156 5.05 16.03 -16.75
N VAL A 157 4.52 14.85 -16.41
CA VAL A 157 3.25 14.33 -16.92
C VAL A 157 2.12 14.61 -15.92
N PRO A 158 1.08 15.36 -16.30
CA PRO A 158 -0.12 15.54 -15.49
C PRO A 158 -0.75 14.21 -15.04
N LEU A 159 -1.41 14.22 -13.87
CA LEU A 159 -2.19 13.06 -13.41
C LEU A 159 -3.31 12.76 -14.41
N GLY A 160 -3.41 11.51 -14.85
CA GLY A 160 -4.49 11.04 -15.74
C GLY A 160 -4.26 11.29 -17.24
N GLN A 161 -3.06 11.65 -17.67
CA GLN A 161 -2.72 11.68 -19.10
C GLN A 161 -2.43 10.26 -19.60
N PHE A 162 -3.07 9.87 -20.70
CA PHE A 162 -2.80 8.65 -21.45
C PHE A 162 -2.19 9.00 -22.81
N SER A 163 -1.16 8.28 -23.25
CA SER A 163 -0.66 8.36 -24.63
C SER A 163 -1.58 7.54 -25.54
N TRP A 164 -2.12 8.16 -26.58
CA TRP A 164 -2.87 7.48 -27.63
C TRP A 164 -1.96 7.13 -28.82
#